data_AF-A0A2N1Q2T0-F1
#
_entry.id   AF-A0A2N1Q2T0-F1
#
_cell.length_a   1.000
_cell.length_b   1.000
_cell.length_c   1.000
_cell.angle_alpha   90.00
_cell.angle_beta   90.00
_cell.angle_gamma   90.00
#
_symmetry.space_group_name_H-M   'P 1'
#
loop_
_entity.id
_entity.type
_entity.pdbx_description
1 polymer ?
#
loop_
_entity_poly.entity_id
_entity_poly.type
_entity_poly.pdbx_seq_one_letter_code
_entity_poly.pdbx_strand_id
1 'polypeptide(L)'
;MLFGKHINKYYLKYGILFLIGLAALVVVDFVQLEIPNIIGTIIDGLELETLAKEDVVVFIKDIVIYGLIIVAGRFLWRIFIFGTSWRIDFDLRNKMFAHAEKLSQTYYSEKKSGGLMALFINDLNAIRMAFGPGLL
;
A
#
# COMPACT_ATOMS: atom_id res chain seq x y z
N MET A 1 14.09 -21.16 -7.03
CA MET A 1 13.11 -20.04 -7.09
C MET A 1 13.82 -18.73 -6.76
N LEU A 2 13.85 -17.76 -7.68
CA LEU A 2 14.51 -16.45 -7.52
C LEU A 2 14.02 -15.67 -6.28
N PHE A 3 12.76 -15.86 -5.89
CA PHE A 3 12.17 -15.24 -4.70
C PHE A 3 12.79 -15.70 -3.36
N GLY A 4 13.28 -16.94 -3.27
CA GLY A 4 13.55 -17.57 -1.97
C GLY A 4 14.77 -17.04 -1.22
N LYS A 5 15.84 -16.63 -1.92
CA LYS A 5 17.13 -16.33 -1.27
C LYS A 5 17.53 -14.85 -1.30
N HIS A 6 17.24 -14.13 -2.38
CA HIS A 6 17.65 -12.72 -2.56
C HIS A 6 16.55 -11.72 -2.21
N ILE A 7 15.28 -12.08 -2.46
CA ILE A 7 14.13 -11.19 -2.25
C ILE A 7 13.60 -11.28 -0.81
N ASN A 8 13.62 -12.45 -0.17
CA ASN A 8 13.18 -12.63 1.23
C ASN A 8 13.86 -11.72 2.25
N LYS A 9 15.12 -11.29 1.99
CA LYS A 9 15.80 -10.32 2.85
C LYS A 9 15.07 -8.98 2.91
N TYR A 10 14.40 -8.58 1.84
CA TYR A 10 13.64 -7.33 1.78
C TYR A 10 12.31 -7.42 2.53
N TYR A 11 11.65 -8.59 2.50
CA TYR A 11 10.49 -8.86 3.37
C TYR A 11 10.86 -8.74 4.84
N LEU A 12 12.00 -9.28 5.27
CA LEU A 12 12.46 -9.17 6.65
C LEU A 12 12.90 -7.73 7.02
N LYS A 13 13.61 -7.04 6.11
CA LYS A 13 14.09 -5.67 6.34
C LYS A 13 12.96 -4.66 6.48
N TYR A 14 11.90 -4.80 5.69
CA TYR A 14 10.78 -3.87 5.65
C TYR A 14 9.48 -4.42 6.25
N GLY A 15 9.51 -5.62 6.83
CA GLY A 15 8.33 -6.32 7.34
C GLY A 15 7.55 -5.53 8.39
N ILE A 16 8.25 -4.79 9.27
CA ILE A 16 7.60 -3.94 10.28
C ILE A 16 6.78 -2.82 9.61
N LEU A 17 7.32 -2.18 8.57
CA LEU A 17 6.60 -1.12 7.85
C LEU A 17 5.38 -1.68 7.10
N PHE A 18 5.50 -2.88 6.54
CA PHE A 18 4.36 -3.58 5.96
C PHE A 18 3.31 -3.95 7.01
N LEU A 19 3.71 -4.46 8.18
CA LEU A 19 2.79 -4.79 9.27
C LEU A 19 2.04 -3.56 9.79
N ILE A 20 2.71 -2.41 9.91
CA ILE A 20 2.06 -1.14 10.29
C ILE A 20 1.05 -0.73 9.21
N GLY A 21 1.44 -0.81 7.93
CA GLY A 21 0.53 -0.50 6.82
C GLY A 21 -0.68 -1.43 6.78
N LEU A 22 -0.48 -2.73 6.98
CA LEU A 22 -1.54 -3.73 7.02
C LEU A 22 -2.48 -3.52 8.22
N ALA A 23 -1.94 -3.25 9.41
CA ALA A 23 -2.74 -2.95 10.58
C ALA A 23 -3.60 -1.69 10.36
N ALA A 24 -3.02 -0.64 9.76
CA ALA A 24 -3.75 0.57 9.41
C ALA A 24 -4.85 0.32 8.36
N LEU A 25 -4.59 -0.55 7.36
CA LEU A 25 -5.58 -0.97 6.37
C LEU A 25 -6.78 -1.64 7.05
N VAL A 26 -6.54 -2.64 7.90
CA VAL A 26 -7.60 -3.39 8.62
C VAL A 26 -8.43 -2.46 9.50
N VAL A 27 -7.80 -1.52 10.20
CA VAL A 27 -8.51 -0.54 11.04
C VAL A 27 -9.41 0.37 10.20
N VAL A 28 -8.91 0.85 9.06
CA VAL A 28 -9.71 1.68 8.15
C VAL A 28 -10.91 0.93 7.60
N ASP A 29 -10.71 -0.33 7.20
CA ASP A 29 -11.78 -1.17 6.66
C ASP A 29 -12.84 -1.47 7.73
N PHE A 30 -12.42 -1.69 8.98
CA PHE A 30 -13.35 -1.84 10.10
C PHE A 30 -14.17 -0.57 10.33
N VAL A 31 -13.53 0.60 10.36
CA VAL A 31 -14.23 1.90 10.50
C VAL A 31 -15.18 2.15 9.33
N GLN A 32 -14.85 1.70 8.12
CA GLN A 32 -15.71 1.83 6.95
C GLN A 32 -17.01 1.02 7.07
N LEU A 33 -17.00 -0.11 7.79
CA LEU A 33 -18.19 -0.92 8.05
C LEU A 33 -19.18 -0.27 9.03
N GLU A 34 -18.74 0.70 9.84
CA GLU A 34 -19.63 1.43 10.74
C GLU A 34 -20.54 2.42 10.02
N ILE A 35 -20.14 2.91 8.83
CA ILE A 35 -20.95 3.87 8.06
C ILE A 35 -22.33 3.28 7.70
N PRO A 36 -22.45 2.06 7.13
CA PRO A 36 -23.73 1.40 6.94
C PRO A 36 -24.58 1.27 8.21
N ASN A 37 -23.98 0.96 9.37
CA ASN A 37 -24.70 0.83 10.64
C ASN A 37 -25.34 2.16 11.07
N ILE A 38 -24.59 3.26 10.91
CA ILE A 38 -25.07 4.62 11.18
C ILE A 38 -26.24 4.96 10.25
N ILE A 39 -26.11 4.66 8.95
CA ILE A 39 -27.17 4.91 7.97
C ILE A 39 -28.43 4.10 8.30
N GLY A 40 -28.29 2.83 8.68
CA GLY A 40 -29.41 1.97 9.10
C GLY A 40 -30.16 2.58 10.30
N THR A 41 -29.42 3.01 11.32
CA THR A 41 -29.99 3.66 12.51
C THR A 41 -30.77 4.93 12.15
N ILE A 42 -30.30 5.71 11.18
CA ILE A 42 -31.00 6.91 10.70
C ILE A 42 -32.31 6.52 9.98
N ILE A 43 -32.28 5.50 9.13
CA ILE A 43 -33.46 5.03 8.39
C ILE A 43 -34.53 4.52 9.36
N ASP A 44 -34.14 3.66 10.30
CA ASP A 44 -35.05 3.09 11.30
C ASP A 44 -35.66 4.17 12.20
N GLY A 45 -34.85 5.15 12.63
CA GLY A 45 -35.32 6.25 13.46
C GLY A 45 -36.24 7.24 12.72
N LEU A 46 -36.12 7.35 11.39
CA LEU A 46 -37.02 8.14 10.55
C LEU A 46 -38.37 7.43 10.36
N GLU A 47 -38.35 6.10 10.19
CA GLU A 47 -39.56 5.28 10.03
C GLU A 47 -40.41 5.27 11.31
N LEU A 48 -39.77 5.28 12.48
CA LEU A 48 -40.45 5.30 13.78
C LEU A 48 -40.93 6.70 14.23
N GLU A 49 -40.69 7.75 13.43
CA GLU A 49 -40.95 9.18 13.76
C GLU A 49 -40.30 9.65 15.09
N THR A 50 -39.32 8.91 15.60
CA THR A 50 -38.67 9.18 16.89
C THR A 50 -37.49 10.16 16.81
N LEU A 51 -37.03 10.50 15.60
CA LEU A 51 -35.85 11.35 15.41
C LEU A 51 -36.20 12.83 15.50
N ALA A 52 -35.57 13.52 16.45
CA ALA A 52 -35.58 14.97 16.50
C ALA A 52 -34.54 15.55 15.52
N LYS A 53 -34.70 16.83 15.14
CA LYS A 53 -33.73 17.51 14.26
C LYS A 53 -32.33 17.54 14.87
N GLU A 54 -32.21 17.55 16.20
CA GLU A 54 -30.94 17.52 16.90
C GLU A 54 -30.16 16.21 16.66
N ASP A 55 -30.86 15.08 16.56
CA ASP A 55 -30.23 13.76 16.36
C ASP A 55 -29.58 13.66 14.97
N VAL A 56 -30.23 14.19 13.95
CA VAL A 56 -29.72 14.23 12.57
C VAL A 56 -28.40 15.00 12.48
N VAL A 57 -28.26 16.09 13.24
CA VAL A 57 -27.02 16.89 13.25
C VAL A 57 -25.87 16.11 13.88
N VAL A 58 -26.14 15.33 14.93
CA VAL A 58 -25.14 14.44 15.56
C VAL A 58 -24.66 13.38 14.57
N PHE A 59 -25.59 12.72 13.87
CA PHE A 59 -25.23 11.72 12.86
C PHE A 59 -24.39 12.28 11.72
N ILE A 60 -24.72 13.46 11.20
CA ILE A 60 -23.93 14.12 10.16
C ILE A 60 -22.51 14.40 10.66
N LYS A 61 -22.38 14.88 11.91
CA LYS A 61 -21.07 15.16 12.52
C LYS A 61 -20.26 13.88 12.67
N ASP A 62 -20.87 12.78 13.11
CA ASP A 62 -20.19 11.48 13.25
C ASP A 62 -19.72 10.95 11.90
N ILE A 63 -20.55 11.00 10.86
CA ILE A 63 -20.18 10.61 9.49
C ILE A 63 -18.97 11.43 9.00
N VAL A 64 -18.95 12.73 9.26
CA VAL A 64 -17.81 13.59 8.89
C VAL A 64 -16.54 13.18 9.63
N ILE A 65 -16.63 12.90 10.94
CA ILE A 65 -15.49 12.45 11.75
C ILE A 65 -14.96 11.11 11.24
N TYR A 66 -15.83 10.12 11.03
CA TYR A 66 -15.45 8.83 10.45
C TYR A 66 -14.84 8.98 9.06
N GLY A 67 -15.40 9.85 8.23
CA GLY A 67 -14.85 10.19 6.92
C GLY A 67 -13.42 10.74 7.00
N LEU A 68 -13.15 11.65 7.95
CA LEU A 68 -11.80 12.17 8.18
C LEU A 68 -10.83 11.09 8.65
N ILE A 69 -11.26 10.20 9.56
CA ILE A 69 -10.45 9.07 10.04
C ILE A 69 -10.10 8.14 8.88
N ILE A 70 -11.08 7.81 8.03
CA ILE A 70 -10.86 6.96 6.85
C ILE A 70 -9.87 7.62 5.89
N VAL A 71 -9.99 8.92 5.61
CA VAL A 71 -9.05 9.63 4.73
C VAL A 71 -7.63 9.60 5.30
N ALA A 72 -7.47 9.93 6.58
CA ALA A 72 -6.17 9.91 7.24
C ALA A 72 -5.57 8.50 7.26
N GLY A 73 -6.35 7.50 7.64
CA GLY A 73 -5.92 6.11 7.66
C GLY A 73 -5.60 5.58 6.25
N ARG A 74 -6.38 5.97 5.23
CA ARG A 74 -6.09 5.65 3.82
C ARG A 74 -4.77 6.19 3.35
N PHE A 75 -4.46 7.42 3.73
CA PHE A 75 -3.18 8.03 3.40
C PHE A 75 -2.04 7.33 4.15
N LEU A 76 -2.25 6.98 5.41
CA LEU A 76 -1.26 6.31 6.26
C LEU A 76 -0.89 4.93 5.71
N TRP A 77 -1.86 4.03 5.51
CA TRP A 77 -1.55 2.70 4.97
C TRP A 77 -0.94 2.79 3.57
N ARG A 78 -1.40 3.75 2.74
CA ARG A 78 -0.85 3.96 1.38
C ARG A 78 0.61 4.36 1.44
N ILE A 79 1.00 5.26 2.34
CA ILE A 79 2.41 5.62 2.53
C ILE A 79 3.22 4.43 3.00
N PHE A 80 2.72 3.65 3.96
CA PHE A 80 3.48 2.53 4.52
C PHE A 80 3.63 1.37 3.52
N ILE A 81 2.57 0.98 2.80
CA ILE A 81 2.63 -0.13 1.85
C ILE A 81 3.34 0.30 0.57
N PHE A 82 2.83 1.32 -0.14
CA PHE A 82 3.43 1.73 -1.41
C PHE A 82 4.77 2.42 -1.21
N GLY A 83 4.94 3.26 -0.20
CA GLY A 83 6.23 3.90 0.07
C GLY A 83 7.32 2.88 0.39
N THR A 84 6.98 1.78 1.08
CA THR A 84 7.92 0.67 1.29
C THR A 84 8.25 -0.04 -0.02
N SER A 85 7.26 -0.32 -0.87
CA SER A 85 7.50 -0.90 -2.20
C SER A 85 8.45 -0.03 -3.05
N TRP A 86 8.27 1.29 -3.04
CA TRP A 86 9.19 2.24 -3.69
C TRP A 86 10.61 2.21 -3.10
N ARG A 87 10.75 2.11 -1.77
CA ARG A 87 12.07 1.98 -1.12
C ARG A 87 12.79 0.68 -1.50
N ILE A 88 12.04 -0.41 -1.67
CA ILE A 88 12.58 -1.70 -2.12
C ILE A 88 13.08 -1.59 -3.55
N ASP A 89 12.26 -1.05 -4.46
CA ASP A 89 12.64 -0.81 -5.86
C ASP A 89 13.90 0.06 -5.95
N PHE A 90 13.98 1.15 -5.20
CA PHE A 90 15.17 2.02 -5.16
C PHE A 90 16.43 1.29 -4.66
N ASP A 91 16.34 0.53 -3.56
CA ASP A 91 17.48 -0.23 -3.02
C ASP A 91 17.93 -1.35 -3.98
N LEU A 92 16.99 -1.99 -4.71
CA LEU A 92 17.34 -2.95 -5.76
C LEU A 92 18.01 -2.27 -6.95
N ARG A 93 17.45 -1.17 -7.47
CA ARG A 93 18.02 -0.40 -8.60
C ARG A 93 19.45 0.01 -8.30
N ASN A 94 19.72 0.55 -7.11
CA ASN A 94 21.07 0.97 -6.74
C ASN A 94 22.06 -0.18 -6.67
N LYS A 95 21.67 -1.34 -6.12
CA LYS A 95 22.54 -2.52 -6.07
C LYS A 95 22.81 -3.10 -7.46
N MET A 96 21.78 -3.17 -8.30
CA MET A 96 21.94 -3.63 -9.68
C MET A 96 22.82 -2.67 -10.48
N PHE A 97 22.65 -1.36 -10.31
CA PHE A 97 23.47 -0.35 -10.97
C PHE A 97 24.94 -0.41 -10.53
N ALA A 98 25.20 -0.45 -9.21
CA ALA A 98 26.54 -0.57 -8.67
C ALA A 98 27.25 -1.87 -9.08
N HIS A 99 26.49 -2.93 -9.39
CA HIS A 99 27.04 -4.15 -9.98
C HIS A 99 27.30 -3.97 -11.48
N ALA A 100 26.39 -3.34 -12.21
CA ALA A 100 26.52 -3.07 -13.64
C ALA A 100 27.77 -2.24 -13.97
N GLU A 101 28.11 -1.24 -13.15
CA GLU A 101 29.32 -0.44 -13.33
C GLU A 101 30.62 -1.25 -13.23
N LYS A 102 30.60 -2.40 -12.55
CA LYS A 102 31.78 -3.26 -12.35
C LYS A 102 31.93 -4.33 -13.44
N LEU A 103 30.98 -4.43 -14.36
CA LEU A 103 31.00 -5.43 -15.44
C LEU A 103 32.01 -5.02 -16.52
N SER A 104 32.67 -6.01 -17.13
CA SER A 104 33.66 -5.78 -18.17
C SER A 104 33.01 -5.35 -19.49
N GLN A 105 33.80 -4.67 -20.35
CA GLN A 105 33.35 -4.30 -21.69
C GLN A 105 32.97 -5.52 -22.55
N THR A 106 33.65 -6.66 -22.34
CA THR A 106 33.32 -7.93 -22.99
C THR A 106 31.91 -8.39 -22.65
N TYR A 107 31.49 -8.27 -21.39
CA TYR A 107 30.12 -8.60 -20.99
C TYR A 107 29.08 -7.78 -21.74
N TYR A 108 29.29 -6.47 -21.89
CA TYR A 108 28.37 -5.60 -22.63
C TYR A 108 28.40 -5.82 -24.15
N SER A 109 29.49 -6.36 -24.67
CA SER A 109 29.63 -6.71 -26.08
C SER A 109 28.88 -8.02 -26.39
N GLU A 110 28.92 -9.00 -25.48
CA GLU A 110 28.18 -10.27 -25.59
C GLU A 110 26.70 -10.14 -25.20
N LYS A 111 26.40 -9.36 -24.16
CA LYS A 111 25.05 -9.09 -23.66
C LYS A 111 24.68 -7.65 -23.96
N LYS A 112 23.78 -7.46 -24.93
CA LYS A 112 23.27 -6.15 -25.31
C LYS A 112 22.75 -5.39 -24.08
N SER A 113 23.17 -4.13 -23.93
CA SER A 113 22.73 -3.22 -22.87
C SER A 113 21.20 -3.10 -22.77
N GLY A 114 20.48 -3.19 -23.89
CA GLY A 114 19.01 -3.20 -23.92
C GLY A 114 18.39 -4.36 -23.14
N GLY A 115 19.03 -5.53 -23.11
CA GLY A 115 18.57 -6.67 -22.31
C GLY A 115 18.71 -6.40 -20.80
N LEU A 116 19.81 -5.76 -20.40
CA LEU A 116 19.99 -5.32 -19.01
C LEU A 116 18.95 -4.25 -18.66
N MET A 117 18.72 -3.26 -19.55
CA MET A 117 17.70 -2.24 -19.32
C MET A 117 16.31 -2.85 -19.14
N ALA A 118 15.97 -3.89 -19.90
CA ALA A 118 14.70 -4.60 -19.74
C ALA A 118 14.54 -5.20 -18.33
N LEU A 119 15.61 -5.77 -17.74
CA LEU A 119 15.59 -6.26 -16.35
C LEU A 119 15.41 -5.10 -15.35
N PHE A 120 16.08 -3.97 -15.56
CA PHE A 120 15.96 -2.79 -14.69
C PHE A 120 14.58 -2.12 -14.77
N ILE A 121 13.85 -2.27 -15.88
CA ILE A 121 12.52 -1.68 -16.03
C ILE A 121 11.45 -2.71 -15.70
N ASN A 122 11.36 -3.78 -16.48
CA ASN A 122 10.24 -4.71 -16.46
C ASN A 122 10.25 -5.57 -15.20
N ASP A 123 11.38 -6.22 -14.90
CA ASP A 123 11.47 -7.15 -13.78
C ASP A 123 11.40 -6.41 -12.44
N LEU A 124 12.11 -5.28 -12.30
CA LEU A 124 12.01 -4.45 -11.10
C LEU A 124 10.61 -3.87 -10.90
N ASN A 125 9.93 -3.46 -11.97
CA ASN A 125 8.54 -3.04 -11.87
C ASN A 125 7.63 -4.21 -11.46
N ALA A 126 7.84 -5.42 -11.99
CA ALA A 126 7.09 -6.61 -11.58
C ALA A 126 7.31 -6.92 -10.08
N ILE A 127 8.55 -6.78 -9.59
CA ILE A 127 8.87 -6.92 -8.16
C ILE A 127 8.12 -5.83 -7.35
N ARG A 128 8.19 -4.57 -7.77
CA ARG A 128 7.46 -3.47 -7.13
C ARG A 128 5.95 -3.73 -7.06
N MET A 129 5.37 -4.25 -8.14
CA MET A 129 3.96 -4.62 -8.20
C MET A 129 3.63 -5.76 -7.24
N ALA A 130 4.49 -6.77 -7.11
CA ALA A 130 4.31 -7.85 -6.16
C ALA A 130 4.34 -7.36 -4.69
N PHE A 131 5.24 -6.41 -4.37
CA PHE A 131 5.37 -5.85 -3.02
C PHE A 131 4.38 -4.73 -2.68
N GLY A 132 3.74 -4.11 -3.67
CA GLY A 132 2.76 -3.04 -3.46
C GLY A 132 1.34 -3.58 -3.61
N PRO A 133 0.72 -3.46 -4.80
CA PRO A 133 -0.61 -4.01 -5.07
C PRO A 133 -0.75 -5.50 -4.77
N GLY A 134 0.29 -6.32 -4.97
CA GLY A 134 0.21 -7.77 -4.76
C GLY A 134 0.11 -8.20 -3.29
N LEU A 135 0.31 -7.28 -2.35
CA LEU A 135 0.11 -7.51 -0.90
C LEU A 135 -1.24 -7.00 -0.38
N LEU A 136 -1.97 -6.22 -1.19
CA LEU A 136 -3.34 -5.79 -0.90
C LEU A 136 -4.32 -6.88 -1.36
#